data_AF-A0A7X7XSX6-F1
#
_entry.id   AF-A0A7X7XSX6-F1
#
_cell.length_a   1.000
_cell.length_b   1.000
_cell.length_c   1.000
_cell.angle_alpha   90.00
_cell.angle_beta   90.00
_cell.angle_gamma   90.00
#
_symmetry.space_group_name_H-M   'P 1'
#
loop_
_entity.id
_entity.type
_entity.pdbx_description
1 polymer ?
#
loop_
_entity_poly.entity_id
_entity_poly.type
_entity_poly.pdbx_seq_one_letter_code
_entity_poly.pdbx_strand_id
1 'polypeptide(L)' 'MITVKVVDRRTGKPVKGARVALYITGFLTSGVTKSQYTNEFGEAYFDNDSASTVYVNGNVTKKGLIKGLVVINI' A
#
# COMPACT_ATOMS: atom_id res chain seq x y z
N MET A 1 -9.45 7.09 4.03
CA MET A 1 -8.12 6.65 4.52
C MET A 1 -7.84 5.20 4.13
N ILE A 2 -6.64 4.93 3.59
CA ILE A 2 -6.14 3.59 3.28
C ILE A 2 -4.93 3.30 4.15
N THR A 3 -4.88 2.11 4.72
CA THR A 3 -3.71 1.57 5.42
C THR A 3 -3.22 0.35 4.66
N VAL A 4 -1.95 0.33 4.29
CA VAL A 4 -1.30 -0.84 3.69
C VAL A 4 -0.40 -1.48 4.73
N LYS A 5 -0.69 -2.73 5.09
CA LYS A 5 0.15 -3.55 5.96
C LYS A 5 0.96 -4.54 5.14
N VAL A 6 2.28 -4.48 5.25
CA VAL A 6 3.20 -5.38 4.57
C VAL A 6 3.73 -6.40 5.57
N VAL A 7 3.59 -7.68 5.23
CA VAL A 7 4.09 -8.81 6.03
C VAL A 7 4.94 -9.73 5.17
N ASP A 8 5.97 -10.31 5.77
CA ASP A 8 6.81 -11.32 5.14
C ASP A 8 6.01 -12.62 5.04
N ARG A 9 5.87 -13.15 3.82
CA ARG A 9 5.03 -14.31 3.52
C ARG A 9 5.48 -15.57 4.25
N ARG A 10 6.78 -15.71 4.52
CA ARG A 10 7.35 -16.94 5.11
C ARG A 10 7.21 -16.94 6.63
N THR A 11 7.40 -15.80 7.26
CA THR A 11 7.47 -15.65 8.72
C THR A 11 6.19 -15.09 9.32
N GLY A 12 5.32 -14.47 8.50
CA GLY A 12 4.13 -13.74 8.95
C GLY A 12 4.44 -12.45 9.72
N LYS A 13 5.72 -12.06 9.80
CA LYS A 13 6.16 -10.90 10.57
C LYS A 13 5.97 -9.60 9.78
N PRO A 14 5.69 -8.47 10.45
CA PRO A 14 5.63 -7.18 9.78
C PRO A 14 6.97 -6.80 9.14
N VAL A 15 6.91 -6.18 7.95
CA VAL A 15 8.09 -5.67 7.25
C VAL A 15 8.17 -4.16 7.46
N LYS A 16 9.17 -3.71 8.22
CA LYS A 16 9.48 -2.29 8.42
C LYS A 16 10.28 -1.73 7.24
N GLY A 17 10.02 -0.48 6.86
CA GLY A 17 10.77 0.24 5.83
C GLY A 17 10.45 -0.15 4.38
N ALA A 18 9.42 -0.95 4.14
CA ALA A 18 8.96 -1.26 2.80
C ALA A 18 8.40 0.01 2.14
N ARG A 19 8.83 0.29 0.90
CA ARG A 19 8.38 1.46 0.14
C ARG A 19 7.03 1.17 -0.49
N VAL A 20 5.97 1.83 -0.05
CA VAL A 20 4.60 1.65 -0.53
C VAL A 20 4.17 2.87 -1.35
N ALA A 21 3.52 2.64 -2.50
CA ALA A 21 2.81 3.68 -3.24
C ALA A 21 1.47 3.13 -3.73
N LEU A 22 0.52 4.03 -4.01
CA LEU A 22 -0.80 3.69 -4.53
C LEU A 22 -0.99 4.31 -5.90
N TYR A 23 -1.62 3.58 -6.83
CA TYR A 23 -2.26 4.23 -7.98
C TYR A 23 -3.67 4.62 -7.57
N ILE A 24 -3.96 5.92 -7.55
CA ILE A 24 -5.30 6.44 -7.32
C ILE A 24 -5.96 6.72 -8.67
N THR A 25 -7.25 6.43 -8.74
CA THR A 25 -8.09 6.73 -9.89
C THR A 25 -9.25 7.57 -9.40
N GLY A 26 -9.33 8.80 -9.85
CA GLY A 26 -10.37 9.75 -9.50
C GLY A 26 -10.83 10.53 -10.72
N PHE A 27 -12.00 11.17 -10.61
CA PHE A 27 -12.60 11.95 -11.69
C PHE A 27 -11.74 13.17 -12.09
N LEU A 28 -11.04 13.79 -11.13
CA LEU A 28 -10.19 14.96 -11.35
C LEU A 28 -8.68 14.66 -11.28
N THR A 29 -8.28 13.60 -10.59
CA THR A 29 -6.87 13.24 -10.41
C THR A 29 -6.69 11.73 -10.50
N SER A 30 -5.79 11.31 -11.39
CA SER A 30 -5.32 9.93 -11.49
C SER A 30 -3.80 9.92 -11.52
N GLY A 31 -3.17 8.98 -10.83
CA GLY A 31 -1.72 8.93 -10.77
C GLY A 31 -1.18 8.11 -9.61
N VAL A 32 0.15 8.03 -9.54
CA VAL A 32 0.87 7.35 -8.46
C VAL A 32 1.11 8.35 -7.32
N THR A 33 0.76 7.96 -6.10
CA THR A 33 1.01 8.78 -4.91
C THR A 33 2.50 8.88 -4.61
N LYS A 34 2.89 9.86 -3.77
CA LYS A 34 4.22 9.84 -3.15
C LYS A 34 4.37 8.55 -2.33
N SER A 35 5.58 8.00 -2.34
CA SER A 35 5.86 6.80 -1.55
C SER A 35 5.79 7.09 -0.06
N GLN A 36 5.20 6.17 0.68
CA GLN A 36 5.26 6.08 2.14
C GLN A 36 6.06 4.85 2.54
N TYR A 37 6.58 4.84 3.77
CA TYR A 37 7.37 3.73 4.28
C TYR A 37 6.66 3.08 5.45
N THR A 38 6.68 1.76 5.48
CA THR A 38 6.05 1.02 6.58
C THR A 38 6.77 1.25 7.90
N ASN A 39 5.98 1.46 8.97
CA ASN A 39 6.49 1.60 10.34
C ASN A 39 6.88 0.23 10.95
N GLU A 40 7.14 0.19 12.25
CA GLU A 40 7.50 -1.04 12.97
C GLU A 40 6.41 -2.12 12.98
N PHE A 41 5.15 -1.73 12.76
CA PHE A 41 4.00 -2.64 12.63
C PHE A 41 3.76 -3.08 11.18
N GLY A 42 4.64 -2.68 10.26
CA GLY A 42 4.53 -2.97 8.83
C GLY A 42 3.48 -2.12 8.12
N GLU A 43 3.06 -0.99 8.69
CA GLU A 43 1.94 -0.20 8.19
C GLU A 43 2.39 1.11 7.53
N ALA A 44 1.81 1.41 6.37
CA ALA A 44 1.93 2.69 5.67
C ALA A 44 0.53 3.30 5.49
N TYR A 45 0.39 4.60 5.77
CA TYR A 45 -0.89 5.30 5.81
C TYR A 45 -1.02 6.29 4.66
N PHE A 46 -2.21 6.32 4.04
CA PHE A 46 -2.54 7.21 2.93
C PHE A 46 -3.87 7.90 3.19
N ASP A 47 -3.88 9.21 3.01
CA ASP A 47 -5.10 10.03 3.09
C ASP A 47 -5.88 10.01 1.77
N ASN A 48 -6.21 8.79 1.35
CA ASN A 48 -7.03 8.52 0.18
C ASN A 48 -8.16 7.57 0.58
N ASP A 49 -9.32 7.70 -0.04
CA ASP A 49 -10.47 6.83 0.25
C ASP A 49 -10.51 5.59 -0.64
N SER A 50 -9.89 5.66 -1.82
CA SER A 50 -9.76 4.51 -2.70
C SER A 50 -8.50 4.58 -3.56
N ALA A 51 -8.02 3.41 -3.96
CA ALA A 51 -6.97 3.22 -4.93
C ALA A 51 -7.29 2.01 -5.82
N SER A 52 -6.58 1.86 -6.94
CA SER A 52 -6.76 0.73 -7.85
C SER A 52 -5.55 -0.21 -7.91
N THR A 53 -4.37 0.24 -7.46
CA THR A 53 -3.14 -0.56 -7.45
C THR A 53 -2.29 -0.24 -6.22
N VAL A 54 -1.68 -1.27 -5.64
CA VAL A 54 -0.65 -1.15 -4.58
C VAL A 54 0.70 -1.54 -5.16
N TYR A 55 1.69 -0.69 -4.96
CA TYR A 55 3.10 -0.97 -5.25
C TYR A 55 3.86 -1.14 -3.95
N VAL A 56 4.67 -2.20 -3.85
CA VAL A 56 5.62 -2.38 -2.75
C VAL A 56 7.01 -2.57 -3.34
N ASN A 57 7.97 -1.77 -2.89
CA ASN A 57 9.34 -1.72 -3.42
C ASN A 57 9.40 -1.53 -4.95
N GLY A 58 8.42 -0.85 -5.53
CA GLY A 58 8.31 -0.62 -6.98
C GLY A 58 7.58 -1.73 -7.77
N ASN A 59 7.28 -2.87 -7.14
CA ASN A 59 6.55 -3.96 -7.78
C ASN A 59 5.06 -3.84 -7.55
N VAL A 60 4.25 -4.16 -8.55
CA VAL A 60 2.80 -4.28 -8.39
C VAL A 60 2.50 -5.52 -7.54
N THR A 61 1.86 -5.32 -6.38
CA THR A 61 1.53 -6.43 -5.46
C THR A 61 0.04 -6.70 -5.35
N LYS A 62 -0.81 -5.71 -5.67
CA LYS A 62 -2.26 -5.87 -5.69
C LYS A 62 -2.90 -4.91 -6.68
N LYS A 63 -3.96 -5.37 -7.35
CA LYS A 63 -4.85 -4.58 -8.22
C LYS A 63 -6.30 -4.76 -7.81
N GLY A 64 -7.17 -3.83 -8.18
CA GLY A 64 -8.61 -3.86 -7.91
C GLY A 64 -9.03 -2.74 -6.95
N LEU A 65 -10.27 -2.77 -6.45
CA LEU A 65 -10.75 -1.76 -5.51
C LEU A 65 -10.03 -1.89 -4.16
N ILE A 66 -9.17 -0.92 -3.84
CA ILE A 66 -8.43 -0.84 -2.58
C ILE A 66 -9.10 0.21 -1.71
N LYS A 67 -9.57 -0.19 -0.51
CA LYS A 67 -10.17 0.69 0.49
C LYS A 67 -9.81 0.19 1.89
N GLY A 68 -9.77 1.09 2.88
CA GLY A 68 -9.51 0.74 4.28
C GLY A 68 -8.16 0.05 4.50
N LEU A 69 -8.13 -0.97 5.35
CA LEU A 69 -6.94 -1.77 5.61
C LEU A 69 -6.75 -2.85 4.54
N VAL A 70 -5.55 -2.90 3.95
CA VAL A 70 -5.15 -3.95 3.02
C VAL A 70 -3.84 -4.59 3.48
N VAL A 71 -3.85 -5.92 3.59
CA VAL A 71 -2.66 -6.71 3.93
C VAL A 71 -2.02 -7.23 2.64
N ILE A 72 -0.71 -7.01 2.51
CA ILE A 72 0.12 -7.47 1.40
C ILE A 72 1.18 -8.41 1.96
N ASN A 73 1.20 -9.63 1.44
CA ASN A 73 2.25 -10.62 1.75
C ASN A 73 3.32 -10.53 0.66
N ILE A 74 4.55 -10.20 1.04
CA ILE A 74 5.71 -10.18 0.13
C ILE A 74 6.71 -11.28 0.45
#